data_AF-A0AAU7J9W4-F1
#
_entry.id   AF-A0AAU7J9W4-F1
#
_cell.length_a   1.000
_cell.length_b   1.000
_cell.length_c   1.000
_cell.angle_alpha   90.00
_cell.angle_beta   90.00
_cell.angle_gamma   90.00
#
_symmetry.space_group_name_H-M   'P 1'
#
loop_
_entity.id
_entity.type
_entity.pdbx_description
1 polymer ?
#
loop_
_entity_poly.entity_id
_entity_poly.type
_entity_poly.pdbx_seq_one_letter_code
_entity_poly.pdbx_strand_id
1 'polypeptide(L)'
;MADLDKLEAAIRRMDPLERGDFLAITLARLEAKPEASYVLNRIERVWRDEAYFLPPGFDRERPDPGLLKCLGYRVGRTQGQPAQIRIMIIFFLLSAETLPPVKDALYMGEWGDAWSRKRLDKFVRVQKRLIEEAAEDYRQDLAIAEREEDIKVARWAWEQYNEKGIGGV
;
A
#
# COMPACT_ATOMS: atom_id res chain seq x y z
N MET A 1 22.72 -10.72 -12.83
CA MET A 1 23.07 -9.90 -11.64
C MET A 1 23.12 -8.42 -11.99
N ALA A 2 23.95 -7.97 -12.94
CA ALA A 2 24.11 -6.55 -13.27
C ALA A 2 22.83 -5.77 -13.65
N ASP A 3 21.78 -6.43 -14.14
CA ASP A 3 20.51 -5.79 -14.50
C ASP A 3 19.62 -5.51 -13.29
N LEU A 4 19.68 -6.36 -12.26
CA LEU A 4 18.91 -6.19 -11.03
C LEU A 4 19.51 -5.09 -10.14
N ASP A 5 20.84 -4.93 -10.15
CA ASP A 5 21.50 -3.84 -9.41
C ASP A 5 21.18 -2.47 -10.05
N LYS A 6 21.10 -2.42 -11.38
CA LYS A 6 20.64 -1.22 -12.10
C LYS A 6 19.18 -0.90 -11.79
N LEU A 7 18.32 -1.92 -11.69
CA LEU A 7 16.93 -1.76 -11.28
C LEU A 7 16.82 -1.22 -9.85
N GLU A 8 17.54 -1.77 -8.88
CA GLU A 8 17.54 -1.24 -7.50
C GLU A 8 18.01 0.22 -7.46
N ALA A 9 19.08 0.55 -8.19
CA ALA A 9 19.56 1.92 -8.30
C ALA A 9 18.55 2.86 -8.95
N ALA A 10 17.76 2.38 -9.91
CA ALA A 10 16.67 3.14 -10.52
C ALA A 10 15.52 3.36 -9.52
N ILE A 11 15.07 2.31 -8.82
CA ILE A 11 14.01 2.40 -7.80
C ILE A 11 14.41 3.40 -6.71
N ARG A 12 15.66 3.38 -6.25
CA ARG A 12 16.15 4.34 -5.23
C ARG A 12 16.07 5.79 -5.66
N ARG A 13 16.19 6.08 -6.96
CA ARG A 13 16.10 7.44 -7.50
C ARG A 13 14.67 7.93 -7.69
N MET A 14 13.69 7.02 -7.72
CA MET A 14 12.29 7.38 -7.82
C MET A 14 11.80 8.03 -6.53
N ASP A 15 10.95 9.04 -6.65
CA ASP A 15 10.23 9.60 -5.51
C ASP A 15 9.16 8.61 -4.98
N PRO A 16 8.59 8.84 -3.78
CA PRO A 16 7.61 7.93 -3.21
C PRO A 16 6.36 7.67 -4.06
N LEU A 17 5.91 8.64 -4.85
CA LEU A 17 4.73 8.51 -5.72
C LEU A 17 5.07 7.72 -6.99
N GLU A 18 6.21 8.02 -7.60
CA GLU A 18 6.74 7.26 -8.74
C GLU A 18 6.93 5.79 -8.39
N ARG A 19 7.42 5.48 -7.17
CA ARG A 19 7.52 4.10 -6.68
C ARG A 19 6.16 3.44 -6.50
N GLY A 20 5.15 4.19 -6.04
CA GLY A 20 3.78 3.71 -5.94
C GLY A 20 3.19 3.35 -7.31
N ASP A 21 3.43 4.19 -8.32
CA ASP A 21 3.02 3.91 -9.70
C ASP A 21 3.77 2.70 -10.28
N PHE A 22 5.07 2.60 -10.00
CA PHE A 22 5.87 1.46 -10.41
C PHE A 22 5.41 0.14 -9.74
N LEU A 23 5.04 0.19 -8.46
CA LEU A 23 4.42 -0.93 -7.77
C LEU A 23 3.11 -1.34 -8.45
N ALA A 24 2.19 -0.39 -8.68
CA ALA A 24 0.89 -0.68 -9.28
C ALA A 24 1.03 -1.35 -10.66
N ILE A 25 1.95 -0.86 -11.50
CA ILE A 25 2.26 -1.45 -12.81
C ILE A 25 2.86 -2.86 -12.65
N THR A 26 3.73 -3.05 -11.65
CA THR A 26 4.35 -4.35 -11.38
C THR A 26 3.30 -5.38 -10.93
N LEU A 27 2.41 -5.00 -10.01
CA LEU A 27 1.31 -5.84 -9.54
C LEU A 27 0.38 -6.24 -10.70
N ALA A 28 0.01 -5.28 -11.56
CA ALA A 28 -0.81 -5.54 -12.74
C ALA A 28 -0.22 -6.59 -13.69
N ARG A 29 1.11 -6.76 -13.68
CA ARG A 29 1.83 -7.67 -14.57
C ARG A 29 2.07 -9.04 -13.96
N LEU A 30 1.88 -9.24 -12.66
CA LEU A 30 2.21 -10.50 -11.98
C LEU A 30 1.49 -11.71 -12.59
N GLU A 31 0.22 -11.55 -12.95
CA GLU A 31 -0.57 -12.64 -13.53
C GLU A 31 -0.05 -13.05 -14.92
N ALA A 32 0.32 -12.08 -15.75
CA ALA A 32 0.78 -12.32 -17.12
C ALA A 32 2.29 -12.62 -17.21
N LYS A 33 3.07 -12.19 -16.21
CA LYS A 33 4.54 -12.24 -16.21
C LYS A 33 5.02 -12.59 -14.80
N PRO A 34 5.18 -13.88 -14.47
CA PRO A 34 5.67 -14.31 -13.16
C PRO A 34 7.01 -13.69 -12.77
N GLU A 35 7.84 -13.29 -13.74
CA GLU A 35 9.11 -12.59 -13.52
C GLU A 35 8.94 -11.21 -12.87
N ALA A 36 7.74 -10.62 -12.92
CA ALA A 36 7.42 -9.39 -12.19
C ALA A 36 7.56 -9.58 -10.67
N SER A 37 7.52 -10.82 -10.17
CA SER A 37 7.84 -11.13 -8.76
C SER A 37 9.28 -10.75 -8.40
N TYR A 38 10.24 -10.85 -9.34
CA TYR A 38 11.61 -10.39 -9.10
C TYR A 38 11.66 -8.88 -8.91
N VAL A 39 10.87 -8.13 -9.67
CA VAL A 39 10.77 -6.67 -9.53
C VAL A 39 10.14 -6.30 -8.19
N LEU A 40 9.05 -6.98 -7.79
CA LEU A 40 8.41 -6.77 -6.50
C LEU A 40 9.39 -6.98 -5.33
N ASN A 41 10.15 -8.08 -5.37
CA ASN A 41 11.19 -8.37 -4.39
C ASN A 41 12.27 -7.27 -4.32
N ARG A 42 12.57 -6.61 -5.44
CA ARG A 42 13.52 -5.49 -5.47
C ARG A 42 12.96 -4.21 -4.88
N ILE A 43 11.68 -3.93 -5.13
CA ILE A 43 10.97 -2.82 -4.49
C ILE A 43 10.98 -3.00 -2.97
N GLU A 44 10.57 -4.17 -2.47
CA GLU A 44 10.53 -4.46 -1.03
C GLU A 44 11.91 -4.39 -0.38
N ARG A 45 12.97 -4.85 -1.08
CA ARG A 45 14.34 -4.74 -0.58
C ARG A 45 14.78 -3.29 -0.40
N VAL A 46 14.52 -2.43 -1.40
CA VAL A 46 14.83 -0.99 -1.30
C VAL A 46 14.12 -0.38 -0.09
N TRP A 47 12.84 -0.68 0.08
CA TRP A 47 12.07 -0.18 1.23
C TRP A 47 12.57 -0.71 2.56
N ARG A 48 13.03 -1.96 2.62
CA ARG A 48 13.59 -2.54 3.85
C ARG A 48 14.86 -1.83 4.26
N ASP A 49 15.75 -1.58 3.31
CA ASP A 49 17.00 -0.86 3.57
C ASP A 49 16.72 0.57 4.05
N GLU A 50 15.74 1.25 3.46
CA GLU A 50 15.36 2.61 3.85
C GLU A 50 14.60 2.66 5.19
N ALA A 51 13.79 1.65 5.51
CA ALA A 51 13.07 1.56 6.77
C ALA A 51 14.02 1.52 7.99
N TYR A 52 15.23 0.97 7.81
CA TYR A 52 16.28 0.97 8.84
C TYR A 52 16.72 2.38 9.25
N PHE A 53 16.60 3.36 8.35
CA PHE A 53 17.01 4.73 8.58
C PHE A 53 15.85 5.67 8.93
N LEU A 54 14.65 5.13 9.18
CA LEU A 54 13.52 5.96 9.59
C LEU A 54 13.81 6.62 10.95
N PRO A 55 13.58 7.94 11.07
CA PRO A 55 13.69 8.60 12.36
C PRO A 55 12.62 8.05 13.33
N PRO A 56 12.85 8.09 14.65
CA PRO A 56 11.92 7.53 15.63
C PRO A 56 10.51 8.16 15.62
N GLY A 57 10.39 9.40 15.15
CA GLY A 57 9.13 10.13 15.06
C GLY A 57 8.77 10.81 16.38
N PHE A 58 8.55 12.13 16.34
CA PHE A 58 8.18 12.93 17.52
C PHE A 58 6.88 13.70 17.33
N ASP A 59 6.46 13.91 16.09
CA ASP A 59 5.30 14.70 15.72
C ASP A 59 4.15 13.80 15.21
N ARG A 60 2.91 14.20 15.49
CA ARG A 60 1.67 13.54 15.07
C ARG A 60 1.07 14.12 13.79
N GLU A 61 1.73 15.06 13.13
CA GLU A 61 1.31 15.52 11.80
C GLU A 61 1.17 14.36 10.82
N ARG A 62 0.20 14.46 9.92
CA ARG A 62 0.00 13.42 8.92
C ARG A 62 0.96 13.62 7.77
N PRO A 63 1.59 12.53 7.28
CA PRO A 63 2.41 12.64 6.10
C PRO A 63 1.57 12.98 4.87
N ASP A 64 2.11 13.87 4.03
CA ASP A 64 1.70 14.04 2.64
C ASP A 64 2.94 13.90 1.74
N PRO A 65 3.04 12.84 0.93
CA PRO A 65 2.06 11.78 0.74
C PRO A 65 1.99 10.76 1.90
N GLY A 66 0.78 10.29 2.22
CA GLY A 66 0.58 9.17 3.13
C GLY A 66 0.76 7.80 2.46
N LEU A 67 0.81 6.73 3.27
CA LEU A 67 1.16 5.38 2.80
C LEU A 67 0.37 4.90 1.57
N LEU A 68 -0.95 5.10 1.54
CA LEU A 68 -1.77 4.65 0.40
C LEU A 68 -1.35 5.33 -0.91
N LYS A 69 -1.02 6.63 -0.89
CA LYS A 69 -0.50 7.34 -2.07
C LYS A 69 0.86 6.76 -2.49
N CYS A 70 1.75 6.47 -1.54
CA CYS A 70 3.06 5.85 -1.79
C CYS A 70 2.96 4.40 -2.33
N LEU A 71 1.81 3.75 -2.17
CA LEU A 71 1.51 2.44 -2.79
C LEU A 71 0.81 2.58 -4.16
N GLY A 72 0.61 3.80 -4.66
CA GLY A 72 -0.09 4.05 -5.92
C GLY A 72 -1.60 3.88 -5.84
N TYR A 73 -2.18 3.76 -4.63
CA TYR A 73 -3.62 3.62 -4.42
C TYR A 73 -4.32 4.95 -4.72
N ARG A 74 -5.24 4.94 -5.69
CA ARG A 74 -6.06 6.09 -6.08
C ARG A 74 -7.47 5.64 -6.42
N VAL A 75 -8.44 6.49 -6.09
CA VAL A 75 -9.88 6.32 -6.35
C VAL A 75 -10.42 7.55 -7.09
N GLY A 76 -11.62 7.45 -7.65
CA GLY A 76 -12.33 8.53 -8.32
C GLY A 76 -12.07 8.63 -9.82
N ARG A 77 -12.70 9.62 -10.46
CA ARG A 77 -12.83 9.67 -11.94
C ARG A 77 -11.56 10.09 -12.69
N THR A 78 -10.76 10.99 -12.13
CA THR A 78 -9.68 11.66 -12.88
C THR A 78 -8.40 10.82 -12.96
N GLN A 79 -8.02 10.18 -11.85
CA GLN A 79 -6.79 9.39 -11.74
C GLN A 79 -6.99 8.12 -10.88
N GLY A 80 -8.23 7.64 -10.78
CA GLY A 80 -8.54 6.41 -10.07
C GLY A 80 -7.88 5.21 -10.73
N GLN A 81 -7.36 4.30 -9.90
CA GLN A 81 -6.85 3.02 -10.39
C GLN A 81 -8.04 2.10 -10.72
N PRO A 82 -7.91 1.21 -11.72
CA PRO A 82 -8.89 0.14 -11.95
C PRO A 82 -9.11 -0.70 -10.69
N ALA A 83 -10.33 -1.19 -10.49
CA ALA A 83 -10.69 -1.97 -9.30
C ALA A 83 -9.73 -3.14 -9.03
N GLN A 84 -9.35 -3.89 -10.07
CA GLN A 84 -8.39 -5.00 -9.96
C GLN A 84 -7.04 -4.55 -9.39
N ILE A 85 -6.53 -3.39 -9.79
CA ILE A 85 -5.26 -2.85 -9.30
C ILE A 85 -5.39 -2.38 -7.86
N ARG A 86 -6.50 -1.73 -7.50
CA ARG A 86 -6.77 -1.36 -6.10
C ARG A 86 -6.83 -2.59 -5.19
N ILE A 87 -7.52 -3.64 -5.63
CA ILE A 87 -7.56 -4.93 -4.93
C ILE A 87 -6.15 -5.49 -4.75
N MET A 88 -5.33 -5.53 -5.81
CA MET A 88 -3.94 -5.99 -5.70
C MET A 88 -3.11 -5.16 -4.73
N ILE A 89 -3.27 -3.83 -4.71
CA ILE A 89 -2.59 -2.94 -3.76
C ILE A 89 -3.07 -3.21 -2.32
N ILE A 90 -4.36 -3.46 -2.11
CA ILE A 90 -4.91 -3.80 -0.79
C ILE A 90 -4.34 -5.14 -0.31
N PHE A 91 -4.29 -6.15 -1.18
CA PHE A 91 -3.66 -7.43 -0.86
C PHE A 91 -2.19 -7.23 -0.50
N PHE A 92 -1.44 -6.49 -1.32
CA PHE A 92 -0.04 -6.16 -1.05
C PHE A 92 0.13 -5.44 0.30
N LEU A 93 -0.69 -4.41 0.56
CA LEU A 93 -0.67 -3.68 1.83
C LEU A 93 -0.83 -4.64 3.01
N LEU A 94 -1.84 -5.52 2.95
CA LEU A 94 -2.12 -6.45 4.04
C LEU A 94 -1.03 -7.52 4.19
N SER A 95 -0.48 -8.04 3.10
CA SER A 95 0.43 -9.20 3.13
C SER A 95 1.91 -8.87 3.18
N ALA A 96 2.35 -7.69 2.75
CA ALA A 96 3.77 -7.39 2.59
C ALA A 96 4.49 -7.34 3.94
N GLU A 97 5.63 -8.01 4.05
CA GLU A 97 6.51 -7.91 5.23
C GLU A 97 7.08 -6.50 5.38
N THR A 98 7.32 -5.82 4.25
CA THR A 98 7.89 -4.48 4.24
C THR A 98 7.01 -3.54 3.44
N LEU A 99 6.58 -2.46 4.08
CA LEU A 99 5.84 -1.35 3.48
C LEU A 99 6.81 -0.22 3.11
N PRO A 100 6.47 0.66 2.14
CA PRO A 100 7.30 1.81 1.84
C PRO A 100 7.50 2.66 3.10
N PRO A 101 8.74 3.06 3.42
CA PRO A 101 9.02 3.89 4.57
C PRO A 101 8.41 5.27 4.35
N VAL A 102 7.44 5.61 5.18
CA VAL A 102 6.74 6.90 5.13
C VAL A 102 6.92 7.61 6.45
N LYS A 103 7.41 8.85 6.38
CA LYS A 103 7.59 9.76 7.51
C LYS A 103 8.61 9.29 8.56
N ASP A 104 8.16 8.48 9.51
CA ASP A 104 8.91 8.10 10.70
C ASP A 104 8.47 6.72 11.23
N ALA A 105 9.28 6.15 12.11
CA ALA A 105 9.06 4.82 12.67
C ALA A 105 7.78 4.75 13.51
N LEU A 106 7.40 5.85 14.19
CA LEU A 106 6.16 5.93 14.95
C LEU A 106 4.93 5.78 14.03
N TYR A 107 4.87 6.52 12.93
CA TYR A 107 3.81 6.43 11.93
C TYR A 107 3.75 5.04 11.30
N MET A 108 4.91 4.49 10.91
CA MET A 108 4.96 3.15 10.32
C MET A 108 4.54 2.07 11.32
N GLY A 109 4.86 2.24 12.60
CA GLY A 109 4.42 1.36 13.69
C GLY A 109 2.91 1.30 13.84
N GLU A 110 2.15 2.32 13.42
CA GLU A 110 0.68 2.28 13.42
C GLU A 110 0.10 1.26 12.43
N TRP A 111 0.82 0.93 11.36
CA TRP A 111 0.39 -0.02 10.35
C TRP A 111 0.58 -1.48 10.78
N GLY A 112 1.39 -1.76 11.80
CA GLY A 112 1.58 -3.12 12.34
C GLY A 112 2.16 -4.11 11.33
N ASP A 113 2.16 -5.38 11.71
CA ASP A 113 2.76 -6.47 10.93
C ASP A 113 1.83 -7.00 9.83
N ALA A 114 2.40 -7.80 8.92
CA ALA A 114 1.66 -8.46 7.85
C ALA A 114 0.48 -9.26 8.41
N TRP A 115 -0.67 -9.13 7.75
CA TRP A 115 -1.96 -9.73 8.12
C TRP A 115 -2.45 -9.47 9.55
N SER A 116 -1.79 -8.60 10.32
CA SER A 116 -2.22 -8.29 11.67
C SER A 116 -3.57 -7.56 11.64
N ARG A 117 -4.38 -7.78 12.68
CA ARG A 117 -5.63 -7.03 12.87
C ARG A 117 -5.36 -5.52 12.92
N LYS A 118 -4.24 -5.11 13.50
CA LYS A 118 -3.78 -3.72 13.55
C LYS A 118 -3.65 -3.10 12.17
N ARG A 119 -3.09 -3.84 11.20
CA ARG A 119 -2.94 -3.37 9.82
C ARG A 119 -4.27 -3.17 9.11
N LEU A 120 -5.18 -4.14 9.25
CA LEU A 120 -6.54 -4.01 8.75
C LEU A 120 -7.25 -2.80 9.36
N ASP A 121 -7.23 -2.66 10.68
CA ASP A 121 -7.92 -1.57 11.38
C ASP A 121 -7.33 -0.20 11.02
N LYS A 122 -6.01 -0.11 10.80
CA LYS A 122 -5.35 1.10 10.29
C LYS A 122 -5.84 1.45 8.88
N PHE A 123 -5.89 0.48 7.96
CA PHE A 123 -6.42 0.69 6.61
C PHE A 123 -7.87 1.19 6.65
N VAL A 124 -8.74 0.49 7.37
CA VAL A 124 -10.16 0.86 7.51
C VAL A 124 -10.30 2.27 8.10
N ARG A 125 -9.54 2.59 9.15
CA ARG A 125 -9.57 3.93 9.78
C ARG A 125 -9.17 5.02 8.79
N VAL A 126 -8.13 4.80 8.00
CA VAL A 126 -7.69 5.75 6.96
C VAL A 126 -8.80 5.94 5.92
N GLN A 127 -9.41 4.85 5.44
CA GLN A 127 -10.47 4.95 4.43
C GLN A 127 -11.72 5.65 4.94
N LYS A 128 -12.21 5.30 6.13
CA LYS A 128 -13.39 5.94 6.75
C LYS A 128 -13.21 7.44 6.87
N ARG A 129 -12.03 7.84 7.34
CA ARG A 129 -11.67 9.25 7.43
C ARG A 129 -11.67 9.96 6.06
N LEU A 130 -11.11 9.33 5.03
CA LEU A 130 -11.12 9.90 3.68
C LEU A 130 -12.52 9.95 3.07
N ILE A 131 -13.43 9.06 3.47
CA ILE A 131 -14.85 9.11 3.11
C ILE A 131 -15.53 10.29 3.82
N GLU A 132 -15.31 10.44 5.13
CA GLU A 132 -15.83 11.58 5.91
C GLU A 132 -15.37 12.91 5.34
N GLU A 133 -14.08 13.05 5.01
CA GLU A 133 -13.51 14.25 4.39
C GLU A 133 -14.06 14.51 2.97
N ALA A 134 -14.54 13.47 2.27
CA ALA A 134 -15.09 13.58 0.91
C ALA A 134 -16.61 13.79 0.87
N ALA A 135 -17.33 13.54 1.96
CA ALA A 135 -18.79 13.48 2.01
C ALA A 135 -19.48 14.81 1.65
N GLU A 136 -18.77 15.93 1.79
CA GLU A 136 -19.30 17.27 1.48
C GLU A 136 -19.22 17.65 -0.01
N ASP A 137 -18.50 16.87 -0.84
CA ASP A 137 -18.34 17.13 -2.28
C ASP A 137 -18.93 16.01 -3.13
N TYR A 138 -20.11 16.24 -3.72
CA TYR A 138 -20.80 15.28 -4.60
C TYR A 138 -19.95 14.76 -5.78
N ARG A 139 -18.91 15.49 -6.17
CA ARG A 139 -17.98 15.03 -7.24
C ARG A 139 -17.14 13.83 -6.77
N GLN A 140 -17.12 13.56 -5.47
CA GLN A 140 -16.41 12.46 -4.84
C GLN A 140 -17.24 11.19 -4.67
N ASP A 141 -18.52 11.16 -5.08
CA ASP A 141 -19.41 9.99 -4.90
C ASP A 141 -18.78 8.68 -5.38
N LEU A 142 -18.10 8.69 -6.54
CA LEU A 142 -17.39 7.52 -7.03
C LEU A 142 -16.24 7.13 -6.11
N ALA A 143 -15.44 8.10 -5.67
CA ALA A 143 -14.32 7.84 -4.78
C ALA A 143 -14.79 7.29 -3.42
N ILE A 144 -15.94 7.76 -2.92
CA ILE A 144 -16.57 7.23 -1.71
C ILE A 144 -17.00 5.77 -1.93
N ALA A 145 -17.78 5.50 -2.98
CA ALA A 145 -18.25 4.16 -3.30
C ALA A 145 -17.10 3.15 -3.48
N GLU A 146 -16.03 3.56 -4.16
CA GLU A 146 -14.83 2.73 -4.33
C GLU A 146 -14.13 2.44 -3.00
N ARG A 147 -13.99 3.43 -2.11
CA ARG A 147 -13.39 3.23 -0.78
C ARG A 147 -14.22 2.31 0.10
N GLU A 148 -15.55 2.43 0.05
CA GLU A 148 -16.45 1.56 0.79
C GLU A 148 -16.33 0.11 0.33
N GLU A 149 -16.22 -0.12 -0.98
CA GLU A 149 -16.00 -1.44 -1.54
C GLU A 149 -14.61 -1.98 -1.15
N ASP A 150 -13.58 -1.15 -1.23
CA ASP A 150 -12.22 -1.51 -0.86
C ASP A 150 -12.09 -1.89 0.63
N ILE A 151 -12.89 -1.27 1.52
CA ILE A 151 -13.02 -1.70 2.93
C ILE A 151 -13.57 -3.12 3.03
N LYS A 152 -14.61 -3.46 2.26
CA LYS A 152 -15.21 -4.81 2.27
C LYS A 152 -14.20 -5.83 1.75
N VAL A 153 -13.51 -5.52 0.65
CA VAL A 153 -12.43 -6.36 0.10
C VAL A 153 -11.35 -6.63 1.14
N ALA A 154 -10.86 -5.60 1.83
CA ALA A 154 -9.83 -5.76 2.84
C ALA A 154 -10.26 -6.65 4.01
N ARG A 155 -11.52 -6.52 4.47
CA ARG A 155 -12.08 -7.37 5.52
C ARG A 155 -12.18 -8.82 5.08
N TRP A 156 -12.78 -9.04 3.90
CA TRP A 156 -12.90 -10.37 3.32
C TRP A 156 -11.53 -11.03 3.16
N ALA A 157 -10.54 -10.33 2.59
CA ALA A 157 -9.19 -10.86 2.43
C ALA A 157 -8.55 -11.26 3.77
N TRP A 158 -8.69 -10.40 4.79
CA TRP A 158 -8.18 -10.66 6.13
C TRP A 158 -8.87 -11.85 6.80
N GLU A 159 -10.20 -11.96 6.69
CA GLU A 159 -10.98 -13.09 7.20
C GLU A 159 -10.53 -14.39 6.52
N GLN A 160 -10.41 -14.40 5.19
CA GLN A 160 -9.97 -15.57 4.44
C GLN A 160 -8.55 -16.05 4.83
N TYR A 161 -7.64 -15.13 5.16
CA TYR A 161 -6.30 -15.49 5.62
C TYR A 161 -6.31 -16.11 7.02
N ASN A 162 -7.09 -15.54 7.94
CA ASN A 162 -7.10 -15.94 9.35
C ASN A 162 -8.01 -17.16 9.62
N GLU A 163 -9.16 -17.29 8.96
CA GLU A 163 -10.07 -18.43 9.12
C GLU A 163 -9.51 -19.73 8.55
N LYS A 164 -8.67 -19.64 7.51
CA LYS A 164 -8.03 -20.81 6.89
C LYS A 164 -6.83 -21.35 7.69
N GLY A 165 -6.52 -20.77 8.86
CA GLY A 165 -5.39 -21.19 9.69
C GLY A 165 -4.02 -20.94 9.03
N ILE A 166 -3.94 -20.15 7.95
CA ILE A 166 -2.70 -19.84 7.24
C ILE A 166 -1.85 -18.83 8.05
N GLY A 167 -2.51 -18.00 8.87
CA GLY A 167 -1.87 -17.05 9.81
C GLY A 167 -1.62 -17.57 11.22
N GLY A 168 -1.78 -18.89 11.47
CA GLY A 168 -1.52 -19.49 12.78
C GLY A 168 -0.03 -19.62 13.04
N VAL A 169 0.55 -18.67 13.77
CA VAL A 169 1.76 -18.86 14.58
C VAL A 169 1.35 -18.84 16.04
#